data_AF-A0A1H3L8G0-F1
#
_entry.id   AF-A0A1H3L8G0-F1
#
_cell.length_a   1.000
_cell.length_b   1.000
_cell.length_c   1.000
_cell.angle_alpha   90.00
_cell.angle_beta   90.00
_cell.angle_gamma   90.00
#
_symmetry.space_group_name_H-M   'P 1'
#
loop_
_entity.id
_entity.type
_entity.pdbx_description
1 polymer ?
#
loop_
_entity_poly.entity_id
_entity_poly.type
_entity_poly.pdbx_seq_one_letter_code
_entity_poly.pdbx_strand_id
1 'polypeptide(L)'
;MNDFFLATNRSIKISVLGNDVEVRQIQMKDFDLWASHAEVLKNFIKGRDYSDEILTELFTAHTIQVISMIACVTDITKESLLKIAVNEQEFKQLLKTVLNVNHAYFKYEKPKRGRKKAAQSNESTWFDSFQFLISAGHRPDDIMNMTYGAFDQYLKSAQKDNKNKLQYLSSVIRSAHHANAKEFAKFFEGLKE
;
A
#
# COMPACT_ATOMS: atom_id res chain seq x y z
N MET A 1 2.94 -6.98 10.41
CA MET A 1 4.33 -6.72 10.01
C MET A 1 4.80 -5.41 10.63
N ASN A 2 6.06 -5.34 11.06
CA ASN A 2 6.65 -4.12 11.62
C ASN A 2 7.31 -3.27 10.52
N ASP A 3 7.71 -2.04 10.85
CA ASP A 3 8.27 -1.09 9.88
C ASP A 3 9.57 -1.60 9.24
N PHE A 4 10.40 -2.32 10.00
CA PHE A 4 11.63 -2.93 9.48
C PHE A 4 11.35 -4.01 8.44
N PHE A 5 10.29 -4.80 8.62
CA PHE A 5 9.88 -5.78 7.62
C PHE A 5 9.56 -5.09 6.29
N LEU A 6 8.80 -3.99 6.34
CA LEU A 6 8.44 -3.20 5.16
C LEU A 6 9.67 -2.58 4.50
N ALA A 7 10.50 -1.89 5.30
CA ALA A 7 11.64 -1.11 4.81
C ALA A 7 12.79 -1.97 4.25
N THR A 8 12.97 -3.20 4.75
CA THR A 8 14.07 -4.09 4.30
C THR A 8 13.64 -5.12 3.27
N ASN A 9 12.44 -4.98 2.68
CA ASN A 9 11.88 -5.92 1.69
C ASN A 9 12.01 -7.39 2.13
N ARG A 10 11.66 -7.67 3.39
CA ARG A 10 11.72 -9.04 3.90
C ARG A 10 10.65 -9.91 3.27
N SER A 11 10.96 -11.19 3.16
CA SER A 11 10.06 -12.26 2.77
C SER A 11 9.78 -13.19 3.94
N ILE A 12 8.74 -14.02 3.80
CA ILE A 12 8.48 -15.17 4.68
C ILE A 12 8.66 -16.44 3.86
N LYS A 13 9.32 -17.45 4.43
CA LYS A 13 9.35 -18.80 3.88
C LYS A 13 8.30 -19.67 4.57
N ILE A 14 7.51 -20.39 3.78
CA ILE A 14 6.56 -21.39 4.27
C ILE A 14 6.74 -22.70 3.49
N SER A 15 6.49 -23.83 4.13
CA SER A 15 6.50 -25.13 3.45
C SER A 15 5.11 -25.41 2.87
N VAL A 16 5.04 -25.69 1.57
CA VAL A 16 3.82 -26.06 0.84
C VAL A 16 4.14 -27.29 0.00
N LEU A 17 3.40 -28.38 0.19
CA LEU A 17 3.62 -29.70 -0.41
C LEU A 17 5.07 -30.20 -0.26
N GLY A 18 5.69 -29.89 0.88
CA GLY A 18 7.09 -30.27 1.16
C GLY A 18 8.16 -29.41 0.50
N ASN A 19 7.77 -28.34 -0.22
CA ASN A 19 8.71 -27.38 -0.82
C ASN A 19 8.70 -26.06 -0.06
N ASP A 20 9.88 -25.45 0.11
CA ASP A 20 10.00 -24.11 0.67
C ASP A 20 9.59 -23.07 -0.37
N VAL A 21 8.54 -22.31 -0.05
CA VAL A 21 8.02 -21.22 -0.86
C VAL A 21 8.38 -19.91 -0.21
N GLU A 22 9.08 -19.05 -0.95
CA GLU A 22 9.29 -17.67 -0.56
C GLU A 22 8.06 -16.82 -0.93
N VAL A 23 7.51 -16.12 0.07
CA VAL A 23 6.44 -15.13 -0.08
C VAL A 23 7.02 -13.75 0.15
N ARG A 24 7.02 -12.93 -0.90
CA ARG A 24 7.61 -11.58 -0.93
C ARG A 24 6.56 -10.49 -0.80
N GLN A 25 7.04 -9.30 -0.48
CA GLN A 25 6.26 -8.07 -0.59
C GLN A 25 6.28 -7.60 -2.05
N ILE A 26 5.16 -7.05 -2.53
CA ILE A 26 5.09 -6.47 -3.86
C ILE A 26 5.98 -5.22 -3.95
N GLN A 27 6.84 -5.17 -4.96
CA GLN A 27 7.68 -4.01 -5.27
C GLN A 27 6.97 -3.07 -6.24
N MET A 28 7.33 -1.79 -6.18
CA MET A 28 6.70 -0.76 -7.00
C MET A 28 6.85 -0.97 -8.51
N LYS A 29 7.98 -1.56 -8.95
CA LYS A 29 8.23 -1.87 -10.36
C LYS A 29 7.27 -2.91 -10.98
N ASP A 30 6.68 -3.78 -10.15
CA ASP A 30 5.77 -4.85 -10.57
C ASP A 30 4.32 -4.58 -10.12
N PHE A 31 4.10 -3.41 -9.52
CA PHE A 31 2.89 -3.11 -8.79
C PHE A 31 1.66 -2.96 -9.68
N ASP A 32 1.80 -2.42 -10.89
CA ASP A 32 0.69 -2.23 -11.83
C ASP A 32 0.07 -3.57 -12.25
N LEU A 33 0.91 -4.53 -12.62
CA LEU A 33 0.52 -5.88 -12.98
C LEU A 33 -0.16 -6.57 -11.80
N TRP A 34 0.46 -6.49 -10.62
CA TRP A 34 -0.08 -7.11 -9.41
C TRP A 34 -1.41 -6.48 -8.96
N ALA A 35 -1.50 -5.16 -8.97
CA ALA A 35 -2.68 -4.40 -8.52
C ALA A 35 -3.91 -4.69 -9.39
N SER A 36 -3.73 -4.95 -10.69
CA SER A 36 -4.82 -5.33 -11.59
C SER A 36 -5.60 -6.56 -11.11
N HIS A 37 -4.92 -7.48 -10.41
CA HIS A 37 -5.52 -8.66 -9.79
C HIS A 37 -5.91 -8.41 -8.34
N ALA A 38 -5.03 -7.78 -7.56
CA ALA A 38 -5.20 -7.59 -6.13
C ALA A 38 -6.37 -6.65 -5.78
N GLU A 39 -6.70 -5.67 -6.63
CA GLU A 39 -7.76 -4.70 -6.36
C GLU A 39 -9.15 -5.35 -6.29
N VAL A 40 -9.41 -6.34 -7.15
CA VAL A 40 -10.65 -7.14 -7.10
C VAL A 40 -10.77 -7.86 -5.75
N LEU A 41 -9.67 -8.49 -5.32
CA LEU A 41 -9.62 -9.24 -4.06
C LEU A 41 -9.74 -8.33 -2.84
N LYS A 42 -9.06 -7.17 -2.86
CA LYS A 42 -9.12 -6.15 -1.81
C LYS A 42 -10.54 -5.63 -1.62
N ASN A 43 -11.28 -5.41 -2.70
CA ASN A 43 -12.67 -4.99 -2.63
C ASN A 43 -13.59 -6.10 -2.10
N PHE A 44 -13.33 -7.36 -2.45
CA PHE A 44 -14.08 -8.51 -1.93
C PHE A 44 -13.92 -8.69 -0.42
N ILE A 45 -12.68 -8.67 0.09
CA ILE A 45 -12.36 -8.89 1.51
C ILE A 45 -12.47 -7.63 2.37
N LYS A 46 -12.97 -6.53 1.81
CA LYS A 46 -12.98 -5.21 2.46
C LYS A 46 -13.72 -5.24 3.79
N GLY A 47 -12.98 -5.05 4.88
CA GLY A 47 -13.52 -5.04 6.24
C GLY A 47 -13.91 -6.42 6.77
N ARG A 48 -13.53 -7.49 6.08
CA ARG A 48 -13.64 -8.88 6.55
C ARG A 48 -12.29 -9.35 7.12
N ASP A 49 -12.31 -10.40 7.93
CA ASP A 49 -11.11 -11.08 8.40
C ASP A 49 -10.63 -12.13 7.36
N TYR A 50 -9.50 -12.78 7.66
CA TYR A 50 -8.93 -13.84 6.81
C TYR A 50 -9.24 -15.21 7.41
N SER A 51 -10.52 -15.46 7.69
CA SER A 51 -11.03 -16.77 8.10
C SER A 51 -11.03 -17.74 6.92
N ASP A 52 -11.00 -19.04 7.21
CA ASP A 52 -10.90 -20.07 6.16
C ASP A 52 -12.13 -20.08 5.25
N GLU A 53 -13.31 -19.74 5.79
CA GLU A 53 -14.56 -19.61 5.05
C GLU A 53 -14.44 -18.50 4.01
N ILE A 54 -13.98 -17.31 4.42
CA ILE A 54 -13.82 -16.15 3.53
C ILE A 54 -12.76 -16.42 2.46
N LEU A 55 -11.67 -17.11 2.80
CA LEU A 55 -10.64 -17.48 1.83
C LEU A 55 -11.17 -18.50 0.80
N THR A 56 -12.06 -19.40 1.22
CA THR A 56 -12.74 -20.35 0.32
C THR A 56 -13.66 -19.60 -0.66
N GLU A 57 -14.49 -18.69 -0.14
CA GLU A 57 -15.37 -17.85 -0.96
C GLU A 57 -14.57 -17.00 -1.95
N LEU A 58 -13.49 -16.37 -1.48
CA LEU A 58 -12.61 -15.53 -2.29
C LEU A 58 -12.01 -16.33 -3.45
N PHE A 59 -11.48 -17.52 -3.16
CA PHE A 59 -10.87 -18.37 -4.18
C PHE A 59 -11.89 -18.89 -5.19
N THR A 60 -13.10 -19.24 -4.73
CA THR A 60 -14.18 -19.72 -5.59
C THR A 60 -14.69 -18.62 -6.52
N ALA A 61 -14.83 -17.39 -6.02
CA ALA A 61 -15.32 -16.25 -6.81
C ALA A 61 -14.26 -15.66 -7.76
N HIS A 62 -12.98 -15.70 -7.37
CA HIS A 62 -11.91 -14.96 -8.03
C HIS A 62 -10.64 -15.79 -8.25
N THR A 63 -10.80 -17.06 -8.66
CA THR A 63 -9.71 -18.02 -8.83
C THR A 63 -8.53 -17.45 -9.64
N ILE A 64 -8.80 -16.85 -10.80
CA ILE A 64 -7.77 -16.34 -11.72
C ILE A 64 -6.98 -15.19 -11.07
N GLN A 65 -7.67 -14.28 -10.39
CA GLN A 65 -7.07 -13.14 -9.72
C GLN A 65 -6.23 -13.61 -8.53
N VAL A 66 -6.73 -14.56 -7.73
CA VAL A 66 -5.98 -15.15 -6.62
C VAL A 66 -4.68 -15.80 -7.11
N ILE A 67 -4.78 -16.69 -8.11
CA ILE A 67 -3.60 -17.39 -8.65
C ILE A 67 -2.59 -16.40 -9.24
N SER A 68 -3.06 -15.42 -10.01
CA SER A 68 -2.16 -14.44 -10.65
C SER A 68 -1.51 -13.51 -9.62
N MET A 69 -2.23 -13.10 -8.58
CA MET A 69 -1.69 -12.31 -7.48
C MET A 69 -0.60 -13.08 -6.73
N ILE A 70 -0.83 -14.35 -6.37
CA ILE A 70 0.15 -15.17 -5.64
C ILE A 70 1.41 -15.38 -6.50
N ALA A 71 1.25 -15.67 -7.80
CA ALA A 71 2.37 -15.90 -8.70
C ALA A 71 3.32 -14.69 -8.84
N CYS A 72 2.79 -13.47 -8.70
CA CYS A 72 3.61 -12.25 -8.78
C CYS A 72 4.50 -12.01 -7.55
N VAL A 73 4.16 -12.63 -6.40
CA VAL A 73 4.86 -12.40 -5.12
C VAL A 73 5.47 -13.66 -4.54
N THR A 74 5.55 -14.72 -5.34
CA THR A 74 6.17 -16.00 -4.98
C THR A 74 7.01 -16.52 -6.16
N ASP A 75 7.80 -17.56 -5.93
CA ASP A 75 8.53 -18.26 -7.00
C ASP A 75 7.71 -19.38 -7.67
N ILE A 76 6.40 -19.42 -7.40
CA ILE A 76 5.53 -20.49 -7.91
C ILE A 76 4.86 -20.06 -9.21
N THR A 77 4.92 -20.93 -10.23
CA THR A 77 4.20 -20.74 -11.48
C THR A 77 2.68 -20.89 -11.29
N LYS A 78 1.89 -20.26 -12.15
CA LYS A 78 0.41 -20.36 -12.11
C LYS A 78 -0.08 -21.83 -12.20
N GLU A 79 0.58 -22.65 -13.02
CA GLU A 79 0.27 -24.07 -13.17
C GLU A 79 0.52 -24.86 -11.87
N SER A 80 1.64 -24.59 -11.20
CA SER A 80 1.97 -25.22 -9.91
C SER A 80 1.01 -24.76 -8.81
N LEU A 81 0.57 -23.50 -8.81
CA LEU A 81 -0.45 -23.01 -7.89
C LEU A 81 -1.79 -23.71 -8.05
N LEU A 82 -2.20 -24.05 -9.28
CA LEU A 82 -3.42 -24.82 -9.51
C LEU A 82 -3.33 -26.25 -8.95
N LYS A 83 -2.13 -26.86 -8.99
CA LYS A 83 -1.90 -28.17 -8.35
C LYS A 83 -1.95 -28.06 -6.83
N ILE A 84 -1.36 -27.01 -6.26
CA ILE A 84 -1.41 -26.74 -4.82
C ILE A 84 -2.85 -26.48 -4.36
N ALA A 85 -3.66 -25.81 -5.18
CA ALA A 85 -5.05 -25.50 -4.85
C ALA A 85 -5.94 -26.74 -4.63
N VAL A 86 -5.52 -27.92 -5.09
CA VAL A 86 -6.19 -29.20 -4.78
C VAL A 86 -6.08 -29.53 -3.28
N ASN A 87 -4.98 -29.14 -2.63
CA ASN A 87 -4.84 -29.20 -1.18
C ASN A 87 -5.34 -27.88 -0.57
N GLU A 88 -6.62 -27.86 -0.24
CA GLU A 88 -7.32 -26.66 0.23
C GLU A 88 -6.66 -26.01 1.46
N GLN A 89 -6.22 -26.82 2.42
CA GLN A 89 -5.62 -26.33 3.66
C GLN A 89 -4.29 -25.62 3.42
N GLU A 90 -3.38 -26.26 2.68
CA GLU A 90 -2.08 -25.67 2.36
C GLU A 90 -2.21 -24.46 1.45
N PHE A 91 -3.15 -24.49 0.50
CA PHE A 91 -3.42 -23.34 -0.36
C PHE A 91 -3.97 -22.15 0.45
N LYS A 92 -4.88 -22.37 1.40
CA LYS A 92 -5.36 -21.32 2.32
C LYS A 92 -4.23 -20.74 3.15
N GLN A 93 -3.32 -21.58 3.66
CA GLN A 93 -2.14 -21.12 4.40
C GLN A 93 -1.26 -20.22 3.52
N LEU A 94 -1.00 -20.61 2.27
CA LEU A 94 -0.26 -19.81 1.30
C LEU A 94 -0.96 -18.47 1.03
N LEU A 95 -2.25 -18.50 0.69
CA LEU A 95 -3.04 -17.29 0.42
C LEU A 95 -3.06 -16.34 1.61
N LYS A 96 -3.30 -16.85 2.82
CA LYS A 96 -3.27 -16.08 4.06
C LYS A 96 -1.92 -15.44 4.31
N THR A 97 -0.84 -16.19 4.05
CA THR A 97 0.54 -15.67 4.16
C THR A 97 0.76 -14.52 3.17
N VAL A 98 0.34 -14.68 1.91
CA VAL A 98 0.45 -13.64 0.87
C VAL A 98 -0.30 -12.36 1.27
N LEU A 99 -1.53 -12.48 1.76
CA LEU A 99 -2.33 -11.34 2.23
C LEU A 99 -1.67 -10.66 3.44
N ASN A 100 -1.09 -11.43 4.36
CA ASN A 100 -0.41 -10.91 5.55
C ASN A 100 0.92 -10.22 5.22
N VAL A 101 1.72 -10.79 4.33
CA VAL A 101 2.98 -10.19 3.86
C VAL A 101 2.69 -8.87 3.14
N ASN A 102 1.63 -8.83 2.33
CA ASN A 102 1.20 -7.64 1.59
C ASN A 102 0.11 -6.83 2.33
N HIS A 103 0.05 -6.94 3.66
CA HIS A 103 -1.01 -6.33 4.47
C HIS A 103 -1.10 -4.81 4.27
N ALA A 104 0.01 -4.11 4.01
CA ALA A 104 0.00 -2.68 3.76
C ALA A 104 -0.96 -2.28 2.62
N TYR A 105 -1.09 -3.13 1.58
CA TYR A 105 -2.03 -2.91 0.49
C TYR A 105 -3.47 -3.26 0.88
N PHE A 106 -3.67 -4.41 1.54
CA PHE A 106 -5.00 -4.93 1.87
C PHE A 106 -5.64 -4.28 3.09
N LYS A 107 -4.87 -3.54 3.89
CA LYS A 107 -5.38 -2.81 5.06
C LYS A 107 -6.46 -1.84 4.63
N TYR A 108 -7.68 -2.06 5.12
CA TYR A 108 -8.77 -1.13 4.91
C TYR A 108 -8.67 0.04 5.89
N GLU A 109 -8.46 1.24 5.37
CA GLU A 109 -8.57 2.48 6.17
C GLU A 109 -9.95 3.10 5.94
N LYS A 110 -10.79 3.11 6.98
CA LYS A 110 -12.10 3.78 6.91
C LYS A 110 -11.88 5.27 6.60
N PRO A 111 -12.62 5.85 5.64
CA PRO A 111 -12.52 7.27 5.38
C PRO A 111 -12.85 8.05 6.66
N LYS A 112 -11.96 8.96 7.07
CA LYS A 112 -12.18 9.79 8.26
C LYS A 112 -13.43 10.65 8.03
N ARG A 113 -14.48 10.45 8.84
CA ARG A 113 -15.69 11.27 8.83
C ARG A 113 -15.31 12.75 8.99
N GLY A 114 -15.81 13.61 8.09
CA GLY A 114 -15.69 15.07 8.21
C GLY A 114 -14.67 15.75 7.30
N ARG A 115 -13.82 15.03 6.56
CA ARG A 115 -13.06 15.67 5.47
C ARG A 115 -14.04 15.93 4.32
N LYS A 116 -14.46 17.19 4.12
CA LYS A 116 -15.12 17.60 2.89
C LYS A 116 -14.27 17.04 1.75
N LYS A 117 -14.90 16.38 0.77
CA LYS A 117 -14.22 16.04 -0.49
C LYS A 117 -13.75 17.37 -1.07
N ALA A 118 -12.49 17.74 -0.80
CA ALA A 118 -11.84 18.82 -1.51
C ALA A 118 -12.03 18.50 -2.99
N ALA A 119 -12.46 19.50 -3.75
CA ALA A 119 -13.00 19.37 -5.09
C ALA A 119 -12.18 18.38 -5.96
N GLN A 120 -12.90 17.52 -6.68
CA GLN A 120 -12.42 16.62 -7.73
C GLN A 120 -11.75 17.39 -8.89
N SER A 121 -10.64 18.09 -8.65
CA SER A 121 -9.99 18.92 -9.67
C SER A 121 -8.46 18.81 -9.72
N ASN A 122 -7.87 17.90 -8.96
CA ASN A 122 -6.54 17.35 -9.25
C ASN A 122 -6.54 15.91 -8.77
N GLU A 123 -6.88 14.97 -9.65
CA GLU A 123 -6.67 13.55 -9.38
C GLU A 123 -5.16 13.32 -9.30
N SER A 124 -4.60 13.45 -8.10
CA SER A 124 -3.20 13.12 -7.82
C SER A 124 -2.94 11.71 -8.35
N THR A 125 -2.05 11.63 -9.32
CA THR A 125 -1.64 10.39 -9.95
C THR A 125 -0.51 9.75 -9.16
N TRP A 126 -0.20 8.50 -9.48
CA TRP A 126 1.02 7.86 -9.01
C TRP A 126 2.28 8.64 -9.40
N PHE A 127 2.24 9.33 -10.54
CA PHE A 127 3.35 10.16 -11.01
C PHE A 127 3.60 11.35 -10.07
N ASP A 128 2.56 12.00 -9.56
CA ASP A 128 2.69 13.09 -8.58
C ASP A 128 3.33 12.60 -7.28
N SER A 129 2.99 11.37 -6.86
CA SER A 129 3.59 10.75 -5.68
C SER A 129 5.08 10.44 -5.89
N PHE A 130 5.46 9.95 -7.07
CA PHE A 130 6.84 9.70 -7.44
C PHE A 130 7.64 11.00 -7.50
N GLN A 131 7.11 12.00 -8.19
CA GLN A 131 7.73 13.32 -8.31
C GLN A 131 7.94 13.96 -6.93
N PHE A 132 6.97 13.82 -6.03
CA PHE A 132 7.09 14.33 -4.67
C PHE A 132 8.20 13.63 -3.88
N LEU A 133 8.31 12.30 -3.96
CA LEU A 133 9.42 11.56 -3.33
C LEU A 133 10.78 11.92 -3.94
N ILE A 134 10.85 12.14 -5.26
CA ILE A 134 12.06 12.61 -5.93
C ILE A 134 12.46 13.99 -5.40
N SER A 135 11.50 14.90 -5.25
CA SER A 135 11.76 16.23 -4.66
C SER A 135 12.23 16.17 -3.20
N ALA A 136 11.86 15.09 -2.48
CA ALA A 136 12.33 14.79 -1.13
C ALA A 136 13.69 14.08 -1.10
N GLY A 137 14.31 13.82 -2.25
CA GLY A 137 15.67 13.29 -2.37
C GLY A 137 15.77 11.80 -2.72
N HIS A 138 14.67 11.11 -2.99
CA HIS A 138 14.70 9.72 -3.45
C HIS A 138 15.08 9.61 -4.94
N ARG A 139 15.79 8.54 -5.33
CA ARG A 139 16.02 8.26 -6.75
C ARG A 139 14.85 7.46 -7.34
N PRO A 140 14.53 7.62 -8.64
CA PRO A 140 13.51 6.82 -9.30
C PRO A 140 13.74 5.31 -9.13
N ASP A 141 14.98 4.85 -9.26
CA ASP A 141 15.34 3.43 -9.10
C ASP A 141 15.11 2.93 -7.67
N ASP A 142 15.36 3.78 -6.66
CA ASP A 142 15.09 3.43 -5.27
C ASP A 142 13.59 3.23 -5.07
N ILE A 143 12.77 4.17 -5.58
CA ILE A 143 11.31 4.12 -5.49
C ILE A 143 10.78 2.84 -6.16
N MET A 144 11.25 2.52 -7.36
CA MET A 144 10.84 1.32 -8.10
C MET A 144 11.17 0.01 -7.37
N ASN A 145 12.27 0.00 -6.60
CA ASN A 145 12.67 -1.16 -5.80
C ASN A 145 12.09 -1.18 -4.38
N MET A 146 11.40 -0.12 -3.94
CA MET A 146 10.66 -0.14 -2.68
C MET A 146 9.51 -1.14 -2.75
N THR A 147 9.20 -1.76 -1.61
CA THR A 147 7.92 -2.44 -1.45
C THR A 147 6.80 -1.40 -1.43
N TYR A 148 5.58 -1.78 -1.83
CA TYR A 148 4.41 -0.90 -1.73
C TYR A 148 4.25 -0.32 -0.32
N GLY A 149 4.46 -1.16 0.71
CA GLY A 149 4.37 -0.72 2.10
C GLY A 149 5.41 0.33 2.48
N ALA A 150 6.66 0.16 2.03
CA ALA A 150 7.71 1.17 2.25
C ALA A 150 7.39 2.46 1.50
N PHE A 151 7.00 2.36 0.22
CA PHE A 151 6.59 3.50 -0.61
C PHE A 151 5.49 4.32 0.07
N ASP A 152 4.40 3.69 0.53
CA ASP A 152 3.28 4.36 1.20
C ASP A 152 3.73 5.10 2.48
N GLN A 153 4.61 4.48 3.28
CA GLN A 153 5.12 5.11 4.50
C GLN A 153 6.08 6.28 4.23
N TYR A 154 6.96 6.15 3.23
CA TYR A 154 7.84 7.25 2.82
C TYR A 154 7.03 8.42 2.28
N LEU A 155 6.03 8.16 1.44
CA LEU A 155 5.15 9.18 0.90
C LEU A 155 4.42 9.94 2.01
N LYS A 156 3.79 9.22 2.94
CA LYS A 156 3.12 9.82 4.11
C LYS A 156 4.08 10.65 4.97
N SER A 157 5.30 10.16 5.17
CA SER A 157 6.31 10.85 5.98
C SER A 157 6.81 12.12 5.31
N ALA A 158 7.09 12.07 4.01
CA ALA A 158 7.50 13.25 3.23
C ALA A 158 6.38 14.29 3.16
N GLN A 159 5.11 13.87 3.01
CA GLN A 159 3.96 14.78 3.01
C GLN A 159 3.79 15.46 4.37
N LYS A 160 3.97 14.70 5.45
CA LYS A 160 3.93 15.24 6.82
C LYS A 160 5.05 16.25 7.05
N ASP A 161 6.28 15.95 6.63
CA ASP A 161 7.41 16.86 6.74
C ASP A 161 7.18 18.16 5.95
N ASN A 162 6.74 18.06 4.70
CA ASN A 162 6.42 19.23 3.88
C ASN A 162 5.33 20.11 4.54
N LYS A 163 4.28 19.48 5.08
CA LYS A 163 3.24 20.20 5.82
C LYS A 163 3.80 20.92 7.04
N ASN A 164 4.68 20.27 7.82
CA ASN A 164 5.30 20.88 8.98
C ASN A 164 6.20 22.07 8.60
N LYS A 165 6.97 21.95 7.51
CA LYS A 165 7.79 23.05 6.96
C LYS A 165 6.94 24.25 6.55
N LEU A 166 5.83 24.02 5.86
CA LEU A 166 4.90 25.09 5.47
C LEU A 166 4.27 25.78 6.69
N GLN A 167 3.88 25.00 7.72
CA GLN A 167 3.36 25.56 8.96
C GLN A 167 4.40 26.40 9.70
N TYR A 168 5.65 25.94 9.74
CA TYR A 168 6.76 26.69 10.32
C TYR A 168 7.02 28.00 9.56
N LEU A 169 7.18 27.94 8.23
CA LEU A 169 7.42 29.11 7.39
C LEU A 169 6.29 30.15 7.52
N SER A 170 5.04 29.69 7.51
CA SER A 170 3.86 30.52 7.75
C SER A 170 3.96 31.26 9.09
N SER A 171 4.34 30.55 10.16
CA SER A 171 4.52 31.16 11.49
C SER A 171 5.66 32.19 11.54
N VAL A 172 6.74 31.97 10.79
CA VAL A 172 7.84 32.94 10.62
C VAL A 172 7.36 34.19 9.88
N ILE A 173 6.66 34.03 8.76
CA ILE A 173 6.11 35.16 7.96
C ILE A 173 5.18 36.02 8.81
N ARG A 174 4.29 35.40 9.60
CA ARG A 174 3.40 36.16 10.51
C ARG A 174 4.20 36.99 11.51
N SER A 175 5.21 36.39 12.12
CA SER A 175 6.06 37.06 13.11
C SER A 175 6.85 38.21 12.50
N ALA A 176 7.37 38.02 11.28
CA ALA A 176 8.17 39.02 10.56
C ALA A 176 7.34 40.20 10.02
N HIS A 177 6.10 39.96 9.59
CA HIS A 177 5.26 40.96 8.92
C HIS A 177 4.10 41.51 9.76
N HIS A 178 4.01 41.16 11.05
CA HIS A 178 2.87 41.50 11.92
C HIS A 178 1.51 41.25 11.23
N ALA A 179 1.42 40.16 10.44
CA ALA A 179 0.30 39.92 9.55
C ALA A 179 -1.03 39.83 10.32
N ASN A 180 -2.11 40.32 9.71
CA ASN A 180 -3.44 40.30 10.29
C ASN A 180 -3.84 38.87 10.69
N ALA A 181 -4.12 38.66 11.97
CA ALA A 181 -4.39 37.35 12.55
C ALA A 181 -5.55 36.60 11.87
N LYS A 182 -6.56 37.32 11.35
CA LYS A 182 -7.74 36.72 10.71
C LYS A 182 -7.44 36.17 9.32
N GLU A 183 -6.65 36.89 8.52
CA GLU A 183 -6.24 36.45 7.18
C GLU A 183 -5.21 35.32 7.26
N PHE A 184 -4.33 35.40 8.25
CA PHE A 184 -3.37 34.33 8.54
C PHE A 184 -4.05 33.03 8.95
N ALA A 185 -5.06 33.07 9.82
CA ALA A 185 -5.81 31.89 10.22
C ALA A 185 -6.45 31.19 9.01
N LYS A 186 -7.03 31.95 8.08
CA LYS A 186 -7.60 31.41 6.83
C LYS A 186 -6.54 30.75 5.95
N PHE A 187 -5.37 31.37 5.77
CA PHE A 187 -4.26 30.78 5.04
C PHE A 187 -3.77 29.49 5.69
N PHE A 188 -3.63 29.47 7.02
CA PHE A 188 -3.16 28.31 7.78
C PHE A 188 -4.16 27.14 7.74
N GLU A 189 -5.46 27.42 7.68
CA GLU A 189 -6.48 26.39 7.43
C GLU A 189 -6.38 25.81 6.02
N GLY A 190 -6.13 26.63 5.00
CA GLY A 190 -5.88 26.17 3.62
C GLY A 190 -4.66 25.26 3.49
N LEU A 191 -3.60 25.50 4.28
CA LEU A 191 -2.42 24.60 4.35
C LEU A 191 -2.70 23.25 5.04
N LYS A 192 -3.83 23.09 5.73
CA LYS A 192 -4.18 21.83 6.40
C LYS A 192 -4.88 20.83 5.48
N GLU A 193 -5.49 21.31 4.40
CA GLU A 193 -6.20 20.49 3.41
C GLU A 193 -5.23 19.54 2.69
#